data_AF-A0A432K4V2-F1
#
_entry.id   AF-A0A432K4V2-F1
#
_cell.length_a   1.000
_cell.length_b   1.000
_cell.length_c   1.000
_cell.angle_alpha   90.00
_cell.angle_beta   90.00
_cell.angle_gamma   90.00
#
_symmetry.space_group_name_H-M   'P 1'
#
loop_
_entity.id
_entity.type
_entity.pdbx_description
1 polymer ?
#
loop_
_entity_poly.entity_id
_entity_poly.type
_entity_poly.pdbx_seq_one_letter_code
_entity_poly.pdbx_strand_id
1 'polypeptide(L)'
;MLNPGTYTVTMTNATGFSASTTFTAVAAKVVAASTADDTETIFADVIANDDSLVRVWRFSNADQSWNFYDPRPAFASANTLVKTGAGDIVWVNVTAEQEFQGGTLFPGWNLISLN
;
A
#
# COMPACT_ATOMS: atom_id res chain seq x y z
N MET A 1 18.97 -8.13 -1.85
CA MET A 1 17.94 -8.50 -2.84
C MET A 1 18.36 -7.95 -4.20
N LEU A 2 18.01 -8.63 -5.30
CA LEU A 2 18.31 -8.19 -6.67
C LEU A 2 17.12 -7.38 -7.22
N ASN A 3 17.41 -6.32 -7.97
CA ASN A 3 16.40 -5.61 -8.74
C ASN A 3 16.04 -6.40 -10.01
N PRO A 4 14.95 -6.08 -10.70
CA PRO A 4 14.66 -6.68 -12.00
C PRO A 4 15.80 -6.44 -12.98
N GLY A 5 16.25 -7.48 -13.67
CA GLY A 5 17.37 -7.40 -14.59
C GLY A 5 18.04 -8.73 -14.89
N THR A 6 18.94 -8.72 -15.87
CA THR A 6 19.75 -9.89 -16.20
C THR A 6 21.04 -9.86 -15.40
N TYR A 7 21.31 -10.96 -14.71
CA TYR A 7 22.50 -11.15 -13.90
C TYR A 7 23.32 -12.29 -14.46
N THR A 8 24.65 -12.13 -14.40
CA THR A 8 25.60 -13.19 -14.74
C THR A 8 26.23 -13.69 -13.45
N VAL A 9 26.13 -15.00 -13.20
CA VAL A 9 26.89 -15.68 -12.16
C VAL A 9 28.15 -16.22 -12.81
N THR A 10 29.29 -15.76 -12.36
CA THR A 10 30.60 -16.29 -12.76
C THR A 10 31.21 -17.02 -11.57
N MET A 11 31.50 -18.31 -11.77
CA MET A 11 32.30 -19.10 -10.84
C MET A 11 33.71 -19.18 -11.38
N THR A 12 34.71 -18.95 -10.53
CA THR A 12 36.13 -19.07 -10.90
C THR A 12 36.84 -19.86 -9.81
N ASN A 13 37.69 -20.81 -10.19
CA ASN A 13 38.54 -21.52 -9.22
C ASN A 13 39.97 -20.95 -9.19
N ALA A 14 40.77 -21.36 -8.20
CA ALA A 14 42.14 -20.88 -8.02
C ALA A 14 43.08 -21.22 -9.19
N THR A 15 42.73 -22.21 -10.03
CA THR A 15 43.51 -22.62 -11.19
C THR A 15 43.08 -21.91 -12.48
N GLY A 16 42.20 -20.91 -12.39
CA GLY A 16 41.79 -20.10 -13.54
C GLY A 16 40.68 -20.71 -14.41
N PHE A 17 40.04 -21.79 -13.98
CA PHE A 17 38.83 -22.30 -14.64
C PHE A 17 37.65 -21.38 -14.30
N SER A 18 36.92 -20.96 -15.32
CA SER A 18 35.70 -20.16 -15.15
C SER A 18 34.50 -20.80 -15.83
N ALA A 19 33.35 -20.80 -15.15
CA ALA A 19 32.05 -21.10 -15.72
C ALA A 19 31.10 -19.94 -15.44
N SER A 20 30.27 -19.57 -16.40
CA SER A 20 29.27 -18.53 -16.23
C SER A 20 27.90 -18.97 -16.69
N THR A 21 26.86 -18.56 -15.96
CA THR A 21 25.46 -18.69 -16.37
C THR A 21 24.73 -17.38 -16.13
N THR A 22 23.66 -17.15 -16.88
CA THR A 22 22.80 -15.98 -16.72
C THR A 22 21.46 -16.38 -16.13
N PHE A 23 20.89 -15.50 -15.31
CA PHE A 23 19.50 -15.58 -14.89
C PHE A 23 18.87 -14.19 -14.95
N THR A 24 17.56 -14.15 -15.16
CA THR A 24 16.80 -12.90 -15.16
C THR A 24 16.00 -12.83 -13.88
N ALA A 25 16.27 -11.82 -13.07
CA ALA A 25 15.37 -11.44 -12.00
C ALA A 25 14.19 -10.69 -12.62
N VAL A 26 12.98 -11.18 -12.39
CA VAL A 26 11.75 -10.54 -12.84
C VAL A 26 11.15 -9.76 -11.67
N ALA A 27 10.58 -8.59 -11.95
CA ALA A 27 9.81 -7.85 -10.94
C ALA A 27 8.66 -8.72 -10.44
N ALA A 28 8.37 -8.63 -9.14
CA ALA A 28 7.17 -9.25 -8.61
C ALA A 28 5.94 -8.65 -9.31
N LYS A 29 4.95 -9.49 -9.62
CA LYS A 29 3.68 -9.01 -10.15
C LYS A 29 3.04 -8.10 -9.10
N VAL A 30 2.78 -6.86 -9.50
CA VAL A 30 2.16 -5.83 -8.68
C VAL A 30 0.69 -5.71 -9.05
N VAL A 31 -0.17 -5.69 -8.02
CA VAL A 31 -1.55 -5.24 -8.19
C VAL A 31 -1.50 -3.72 -8.24
N ALA A 32 -2.07 -3.14 -9.30
CA ALA A 32 -2.18 -1.69 -9.41
C ALA A 32 -3.13 -1.20 -8.32
N ALA A 33 -2.79 -0.06 -7.72
CA ALA A 33 -3.65 0.51 -6.70
C ALA A 33 -4.98 0.96 -7.30
N SER A 34 -6.05 0.80 -6.53
CA SER A 34 -7.40 1.14 -6.97
C SER A 34 -7.52 2.64 -7.23
N THR A 35 -8.23 2.97 -8.31
CA THR A 35 -8.65 4.33 -8.65
C THR A 35 -10.17 4.41 -8.80
N ALA A 36 -10.89 3.50 -8.13
CA ALA A 36 -12.33 3.34 -8.28
C ALA A 36 -13.08 4.58 -7.80
N ASP A 37 -12.99 4.87 -6.50
CA ASP A 37 -13.78 5.92 -5.86
C ASP A 37 -12.91 6.86 -5.03
N ASP A 38 -13.46 8.03 -4.70
CA ASP A 38 -12.81 8.99 -3.84
C ASP A 38 -12.68 8.43 -2.42
N THR A 39 -11.53 8.67 -1.79
CA THR A 39 -11.20 8.10 -0.47
C THR A 39 -12.18 8.56 0.60
N GLU A 40 -12.63 9.81 0.53
CA GLU A 40 -13.69 10.33 1.40
C GLU A 40 -14.99 9.53 1.30
N THR A 41 -15.38 9.12 0.09
CA THR A 41 -16.58 8.31 -0.15
C THR A 41 -16.43 6.91 0.44
N ILE A 42 -15.26 6.27 0.27
CA ILE A 42 -14.98 4.94 0.82
C ILE A 42 -15.05 4.93 2.35
N PHE A 43 -14.59 6.00 3.00
CA PHE A 43 -14.54 6.11 4.45
C PHE A 43 -15.64 7.00 5.06
N ALA A 44 -16.69 7.33 4.30
CA ALA A 44 -17.74 8.26 4.73
C ALA A 44 -18.40 7.83 6.06
N ASP A 45 -18.71 6.55 6.21
CA ASP A 45 -19.32 6.01 7.44
C ASP A 45 -18.39 6.14 8.65
N VAL A 46 -17.07 5.95 8.44
CA VAL A 46 -16.04 6.04 9.47
C VAL A 46 -15.85 7.49 9.93
N ILE A 47 -15.97 8.44 9.00
CA ILE A 47 -15.93 9.89 9.26
C ILE A 47 -17.20 10.32 10.01
N ALA A 48 -18.37 9.85 9.57
CA ALA A 48 -19.67 10.20 10.16
C ALA A 48 -19.82 9.69 11.61
N ASN A 49 -19.03 8.70 12.03
CA ASN A 49 -18.96 8.24 13.40
C ASN A 49 -18.09 9.17 14.27
N ASP A 50 -18.62 10.34 14.60
CA ASP A 50 -18.00 11.31 15.53
C ASP A 50 -16.57 11.74 15.13
N ASP A 51 -16.34 11.95 13.82
CA ASP A 51 -15.04 12.28 13.25
C ASP A 51 -13.94 11.26 13.64
N SER A 52 -14.33 9.98 13.79
CA SER A 52 -13.44 8.93 14.30
C SER A 52 -12.24 8.68 13.40
N LEU A 53 -12.37 8.88 12.08
CA LEU A 53 -11.26 8.72 11.16
C LEU A 53 -10.18 9.79 11.37
N VAL A 54 -8.98 9.35 11.79
CA VAL A 54 -7.81 10.22 11.93
C VAL A 54 -7.00 10.26 10.63
N ARG A 55 -6.68 9.11 10.06
CA ARG A 55 -5.80 9.01 8.88
C ARG A 55 -5.85 7.66 8.20
N VAL A 56 -5.72 7.66 6.89
CA VAL A 56 -5.51 6.47 6.06
C VAL A 56 -4.15 6.57 5.38
N TRP A 57 -3.40 5.46 5.35
CA TRP A 57 -2.21 5.30 4.52
C TRP A 57 -2.36 4.11 3.59
N ARG A 58 -1.89 4.28 2.36
CA ARG A 58 -1.76 3.21 1.38
C ARG A 58 -0.34 3.20 0.83
N PHE A 59 0.25 2.01 0.75
CA PHE A 59 1.45 1.79 -0.05
C PHE A 59 1.05 1.22 -1.40
N SER A 60 1.38 1.91 -2.49
CA SER A 60 1.21 1.37 -3.84
C SER A 60 2.46 0.60 -4.23
N ASN A 61 2.32 -0.71 -4.43
CA ASN A 61 3.44 -1.54 -4.83
C ASN A 61 3.84 -1.31 -6.31
N ALA A 62 2.94 -0.73 -7.11
CA ALA A 62 3.16 -0.46 -8.54
C ALA A 62 4.18 0.66 -8.78
N ASP A 63 4.10 1.73 -7.99
CA ASP A 63 4.97 2.91 -8.09
C ASP A 63 5.86 3.11 -6.83
N GLN A 64 5.78 2.18 -5.88
CA GLN A 64 6.51 2.19 -4.61
C GLN A 64 6.32 3.48 -3.79
N SER A 65 5.12 4.06 -3.87
CA SER A 65 4.79 5.32 -3.20
C SER A 65 3.90 5.12 -1.99
N TRP A 66 4.06 6.03 -1.02
CA TRP A 66 3.12 6.19 0.10
C TRP A 66 2.17 7.33 -0.21
N ASN A 67 0.87 7.07 -0.05
CA ASN A 67 -0.17 8.07 -0.14
C ASN A 67 -0.97 8.10 1.17
N PHE A 68 -1.48 9.27 1.54
CA PHE A 68 -2.31 9.41 2.74
C PHE A 68 -3.54 10.27 2.51
N TYR A 69 -4.54 10.02 3.35
CA TYR A 69 -5.75 10.81 3.46
C TYR A 69 -6.04 11.12 4.93
N ASP A 70 -6.37 12.37 5.21
CA ASP A 70 -6.81 12.87 6.52
C ASP A 70 -8.04 13.76 6.28
N PRO A 71 -9.20 13.47 6.89
CA PRO A 71 -10.45 14.17 6.62
C PRO A 71 -10.47 15.60 7.20
N ARG A 72 -9.54 15.93 8.11
CA ARG A 72 -9.53 17.25 8.75
C ARG A 72 -9.20 18.35 7.73
N PRO A 73 -9.94 19.48 7.72
CA PRO A 73 -9.74 20.54 6.72
C PRO A 73 -8.30 21.08 6.62
N ALA A 74 -7.55 21.06 7.72
CA ALA A 74 -6.14 21.46 7.75
C ALA A 74 -5.22 20.64 6.83
N PHE A 75 -5.64 19.44 6.42
CA PHE A 75 -4.87 18.54 5.55
C PHE A 75 -5.45 18.41 4.14
N ALA A 76 -6.54 19.11 3.81
CA ALA A 76 -7.22 18.97 2.52
C ALA A 76 -6.27 19.17 1.32
N SER A 77 -5.35 20.14 1.38
CA SER A 77 -4.37 20.39 0.32
C SER A 77 -3.14 19.46 0.34
N ALA A 78 -2.94 18.71 1.43
CA ALA A 78 -1.81 17.82 1.62
C ALA A 78 -2.15 16.35 1.30
N ASN A 79 -3.44 16.01 1.24
CA ASN A 79 -3.92 14.67 0.93
C ASN A 79 -3.44 14.23 -0.47
N THR A 80 -2.87 13.02 -0.52
CA THR A 80 -2.36 12.42 -1.76
C THR A 80 -3.04 11.11 -2.11
N LEU A 81 -3.70 10.47 -1.15
CA LEU A 81 -4.59 9.33 -1.40
C LEU A 81 -5.96 9.89 -1.78
N VAL A 82 -6.10 10.26 -3.05
CA VAL A 82 -7.36 10.82 -3.59
C VAL A 82 -8.35 9.70 -3.83
N LYS A 83 -7.90 8.59 -4.44
CA LYS A 83 -8.75 7.45 -4.79
C LYS A 83 -8.25 6.14 -4.21
N THR A 84 -9.19 5.26 -3.89
CA THR A 84 -8.94 3.89 -3.40
C THR A 84 -10.18 3.02 -3.64
N GLY A 85 -10.17 1.77 -3.18
CA GLY A 85 -11.30 0.85 -3.29
C GLY A 85 -10.89 -0.61 -3.13
N ALA A 86 -11.79 -1.52 -3.50
CA ALA A 86 -11.63 -2.96 -3.32
C ALA A 86 -10.25 -3.49 -3.72
N GLY A 87 -9.65 -4.31 -2.84
CA GLY A 87 -8.34 -4.92 -3.01
C GLY A 87 -7.15 -4.06 -2.59
N ASP A 88 -7.32 -2.77 -2.34
CA ASP A 88 -6.26 -1.96 -1.73
C ASP A 88 -6.06 -2.36 -0.26
N ILE A 89 -4.78 -2.49 0.13
CA ILE A 89 -4.38 -2.71 1.52
C ILE A 89 -4.02 -1.37 2.14
N VAL A 90 -4.67 -1.03 3.25
CA VAL A 90 -4.57 0.27 3.89
C VAL A 90 -4.35 0.16 5.40
N TRP A 91 -3.61 1.13 5.94
CA TRP A 91 -3.53 1.39 7.36
C TRP A 91 -4.51 2.49 7.73
N VAL A 92 -5.45 2.21 8.62
CA VAL A 92 -6.52 3.13 9.04
C VAL A 92 -6.37 3.41 10.52
N ASN A 93 -6.24 4.68 10.90
CA ASN A 93 -6.23 5.11 12.29
C ASN A 93 -7.58 5.71 12.66
N VAL A 94 -8.22 5.15 13.69
CA VAL A 94 -9.51 5.62 14.20
C VAL A 94 -9.44 5.94 15.69
N THR A 95 -10.31 6.82 16.19
CA THR A 95 -10.39 7.13 17.63
C THR A 95 -11.40 6.27 18.38
N ALA A 96 -12.37 5.69 17.67
CA ALA A 96 -13.44 4.88 18.22
C ALA A 96 -13.61 3.54 17.48
N GLU A 97 -14.08 2.53 18.20
CA GLU A 97 -14.43 1.23 17.62
C GLU A 97 -15.67 1.35 16.74
N GLN A 98 -15.68 0.68 15.59
CA GLN A 98 -16.85 0.60 14.71
C GLN A 98 -16.77 -0.54 13.70
N GLU A 99 -17.92 -0.96 13.19
CA GLU A 99 -17.97 -1.84 12.03
C GLU A 99 -17.60 -1.09 10.75
N PHE A 100 -16.83 -1.75 9.88
CA PHE A 100 -16.45 -1.23 8.58
C PHE A 100 -16.25 -2.38 7.59
N GLN A 101 -16.99 -2.34 6.48
CA GLN A 101 -16.90 -3.32 5.38
C GLN A 101 -16.92 -4.80 5.80
N GLY A 102 -17.71 -5.14 6.83
CA GLY A 102 -17.84 -6.52 7.33
C GLY A 102 -16.75 -6.95 8.33
N GLY A 103 -15.89 -6.03 8.77
CA GLY A 103 -14.98 -6.20 9.90
C GLY A 103 -15.17 -5.13 10.97
N THR A 104 -14.30 -5.11 11.97
CA THR A 104 -14.30 -4.11 13.05
C THR A 104 -12.98 -3.35 13.05
N LEU A 105 -13.06 -2.02 13.07
CA LEU A 105 -11.93 -1.14 13.34
C LEU A 105 -11.85 -0.91 14.85
N PHE A 106 -10.65 -1.00 15.40
CA PHE A 106 -10.37 -0.71 16.81
C PHE A 106 -9.64 0.62 16.96
N PRO A 107 -9.79 1.36 18.09
CA PRO A 107 -9.04 2.58 18.33
C PRO A 107 -7.52 2.39 18.12
N GLY A 108 -6.93 3.28 17.32
CA GLY A 108 -5.54 3.16 16.85
C GLY A 108 -5.44 2.62 15.41
N TRP A 109 -4.28 2.05 15.08
CA TRP A 109 -3.94 1.61 13.72
C TRP A 109 -4.47 0.21 13.39
N ASN A 110 -5.22 0.11 12.30
CA ASN A 110 -5.77 -1.14 11.75
C ASN A 110 -5.20 -1.37 10.36
N LEU A 111 -4.67 -2.56 10.08
CA LEU A 111 -4.26 -2.98 8.74
C LEU A 111 -5.37 -3.83 8.13
N ILE A 112 -6.01 -3.34 7.08
CA ILE A 112 -7.15 -4.00 6.43
C ILE A 112 -6.98 -4.04 4.91
N SER A 113 -7.71 -4.96 4.28
CA SER A 113 -7.99 -4.92 2.84
C SER A 113 -9.38 -4.32 2.64
N LEU A 114 -9.52 -3.43 1.67
CA LEU A 114 -10.83 -2.90 1.27
C LEU A 114 -11.60 -3.94 0.43
N ASN A 115 -12.92 -3.96 0.61
CA ASN A 115 -13.88 -4.83 -0.08
C ASN A 115 -14.60 -4.10 -1.22
#